data_AF-A0A813III0-F1
#
_entry.id   AF-A0A813III0-F1
#
_cell.length_a   1.000
_cell.length_b   1.000
_cell.length_c   1.000
_cell.angle_alpha   90.00
_cell.angle_beta   90.00
_cell.angle_gamma   90.00
#
_symmetry.space_group_name_H-M   'P 1'
#
loop_
_entity.id
_entity.type
_entity.pdbx_description
1 polymer ?
#
loop_
_entity_poly.entity_id
_entity_poly.type
_entity_poly.pdbx_seq_one_letter_code
_entity_poly.pdbx_strand_id
1 'polypeptide(L)'
;MDGPADVPLASPLLSGALDEAQKQVESYFFGIRKEVYKFDLVLDQQRQVIYALRRRALLDDDEGVSASLRAWCEESMTELVQELVQPGQALDSWPWPRLAQKTSAWFTGTLAVTPEQLRQAASAGGQQGADDLAAWLRTEGLLALEIKEAAIDADAPGLRHAVRRQLLLMQVDKFWRRHLENMDFLKQSAKLRSYGQREPLVEYKLEGYKAFMGMMGRIRRNTVYSLFTFMPRPLRPVSEERLAALCESVAAEVPAALPEVDVKLRSSALGRVSEHLRLQGSLAPLGLVSQLLEEAGLPGSRAAQLRWLHACDELQLLEDEFAQAVYVGLRV
;
A
#
# COMPACT_ATOMS: atom_id res chain seq x y z
N MET A 1 -28.40 40.21 53.01
CA MET A 1 -27.50 39.37 53.83
C MET A 1 -26.80 38.45 52.86
N ASP A 2 -25.79 39.01 52.18
CA ASP A 2 -24.84 38.22 51.41
C ASP A 2 -24.14 37.29 52.39
N GLY A 3 -24.29 35.98 52.19
CA GLY A 3 -23.56 34.98 52.96
C GLY A 3 -22.07 35.19 52.78
N PRO A 4 -21.23 34.76 53.74
CA PRO A 4 -19.79 35.00 53.71
C PRO A 4 -19.16 34.19 52.56
N ALA A 5 -19.14 34.75 51.36
CA ALA A 5 -18.63 34.11 50.16
C ALA A 5 -17.10 34.20 50.03
N ASP A 6 -16.46 35.11 50.77
CA ASP A 6 -15.03 35.46 50.62
C ASP A 6 -14.10 34.88 51.70
N VAL A 7 -14.60 34.02 52.61
CA VAL A 7 -13.74 33.39 53.62
C VAL A 7 -13.27 32.02 53.13
N PRO A 8 -11.94 31.76 53.05
CA PRO A 8 -11.43 30.44 52.69
C PRO A 8 -11.96 29.36 53.64
N LEU A 9 -12.67 28.37 53.10
CA LEU A 9 -13.15 27.23 53.85
C LEU A 9 -12.00 26.25 54.07
N ALA A 10 -11.54 26.11 55.31
CA ALA A 10 -10.56 25.12 55.73
C ALA A 10 -11.19 24.15 56.73
N SER A 11 -11.37 22.88 56.33
CA SER A 11 -11.82 21.80 57.21
C SER A 11 -11.16 20.49 56.79
N PRO A 12 -10.54 19.73 57.71
CA PRO A 12 -9.91 18.45 57.39
C PRO A 12 -10.91 17.41 56.85
N LEU A 13 -12.19 17.49 57.23
CA LEU A 13 -13.25 16.64 56.69
C LEU A 13 -13.59 16.99 55.22
N LEU A 14 -13.59 18.29 54.89
CA LEU A 14 -13.84 18.76 53.53
C LEU A 14 -12.67 18.41 52.61
N SER A 15 -11.43 18.57 53.09
CA SER A 15 -10.23 18.15 52.36
C SER A 15 -10.23 16.64 52.11
N GLY A 16 -10.56 15.82 53.11
CA GLY A 16 -10.67 14.37 52.92
C GLY A 16 -11.77 13.95 51.94
N ALA A 17 -12.92 14.63 51.95
CA ALA A 17 -13.99 14.40 50.98
C ALA A 17 -13.59 14.82 49.55
N LEU A 18 -12.84 15.92 49.40
CA LEU A 18 -12.30 16.37 48.12
C LEU A 18 -11.26 15.38 47.58
N ASP A 19 -10.35 14.89 48.43
CA ASP A 19 -9.36 13.88 48.05
C ASP A 19 -10.02 12.58 47.58
N GLU A 20 -11.08 12.14 48.25
CA GLU A 20 -11.82 10.94 47.85
C GLU A 20 -12.57 11.17 46.53
N ALA A 21 -13.20 12.32 46.35
CA ALA A 21 -13.81 12.70 45.07
C ALA A 21 -12.77 12.74 43.94
N GLN A 22 -11.58 13.27 44.21
CA GLN A 22 -10.47 13.28 43.26
C GLN A 22 -10.02 11.86 42.89
N LYS A 23 -9.81 10.97 43.86
CA LYS A 23 -9.47 9.56 43.59
C LYS A 23 -10.54 8.87 42.76
N GLN A 24 -11.82 9.15 43.02
CA GLN A 24 -12.92 8.57 42.26
C GLN A 24 -12.91 9.05 40.80
N VAL A 25 -12.65 10.35 40.57
CA VAL A 25 -12.50 10.92 39.23
C VAL A 25 -11.29 10.33 38.51
N GLU A 26 -10.15 10.19 39.19
CA GLU A 26 -8.95 9.58 38.65
C GLU A 26 -9.19 8.11 38.27
N SER A 27 -9.85 7.34 39.14
CA SER A 27 -10.25 5.95 38.90
C SER A 27 -11.18 5.82 37.69
N TYR A 28 -12.16 6.72 37.58
CA TYR A 28 -13.07 6.78 36.43
C TYR A 28 -12.32 7.02 35.11
N PHE A 29 -11.46 8.04 35.03
CA PHE A 29 -10.67 8.33 33.83
C PHE A 29 -9.59 7.28 33.55
N PHE A 30 -9.04 6.64 34.58
CA PHE A 30 -8.16 5.49 34.43
C PHE A 30 -8.91 4.32 33.77
N GLY A 31 -10.12 4.03 34.21
CA GLY A 31 -10.98 3.00 33.61
C GLY A 31 -11.24 3.25 32.12
N ILE A 32 -11.60 4.48 31.74
CA ILE A 32 -11.82 4.85 30.33
C ILE A 32 -10.55 4.62 29.50
N ARG A 33 -9.39 5.11 29.96
CA ARG A 33 -8.12 4.95 29.25
C ARG A 33 -7.72 3.49 29.10
N LYS A 34 -7.94 2.68 30.14
CA LYS A 34 -7.68 1.24 30.12
C LYS A 34 -8.54 0.54 29.07
N GLU A 35 -9.81 0.89 28.96
CA GLU A 35 -10.67 0.32 27.92
C GLU A 35 -10.21 0.74 26.52
N VAL A 36 -9.98 2.03 26.27
CA VAL A 36 -9.46 2.52 24.98
C VAL A 36 -8.19 1.76 24.58
N TYR A 37 -7.23 1.62 25.50
CA TYR A 37 -6.00 0.86 25.28
C TYR A 37 -6.24 -0.59 24.85
N LYS A 38 -7.21 -1.29 25.46
CA LYS A 38 -7.50 -2.69 25.10
C LYS A 38 -8.00 -2.85 23.67
N PHE A 39 -8.86 -1.94 23.19
CA PHE A 39 -9.32 -1.95 21.80
C PHE A 39 -8.17 -1.60 20.84
N ASP A 40 -7.37 -0.60 21.20
CA ASP A 40 -6.27 -0.14 20.36
C ASP A 40 -5.15 -1.19 20.24
N LEU A 41 -4.94 -2.03 21.27
CA LEU A 41 -4.00 -3.15 21.20
C LEU A 41 -4.32 -4.13 20.06
N VAL A 42 -5.60 -4.37 19.77
CA VAL A 42 -6.03 -5.24 18.66
C VAL A 42 -5.68 -4.59 17.32
N LEU A 43 -5.96 -3.30 17.17
CA LEU A 43 -5.60 -2.55 15.96
C LEU A 43 -4.09 -2.45 15.79
N ASP A 44 -3.34 -2.32 16.87
CA ASP A 44 -1.89 -2.23 16.82
C ASP A 44 -1.25 -3.50 16.26
N GLN A 45 -1.71 -4.67 16.73
CA GLN A 45 -1.26 -5.96 16.19
C GLN A 45 -1.53 -6.07 14.69
N GLN A 46 -2.71 -5.66 14.23
CA GLN A 46 -3.06 -5.66 12.80
C GLN A 46 -2.21 -4.66 12.01
N ARG A 47 -1.97 -3.48 12.56
CA ARG A 47 -1.13 -2.43 11.98
C ARG A 47 0.31 -2.89 11.81
N GLN A 48 0.88 -3.59 12.79
CA GLN A 48 2.23 -4.14 12.69
C GLN A 48 2.37 -5.07 11.48
N VAL A 49 1.38 -5.96 11.25
CA VAL A 49 1.37 -6.86 10.08
C VAL A 49 1.27 -6.08 8.77
N ILE A 50 0.35 -5.11 8.68
CA ILE A 50 0.16 -4.33 7.45
C ILE A 50 1.38 -3.46 7.15
N TYR A 51 1.98 -2.84 8.16
CA TYR A 51 3.18 -2.04 7.97
C TYR A 51 4.40 -2.89 7.65
N ALA A 52 4.49 -4.12 8.15
CA ALA A 52 5.50 -5.06 7.70
C ALA A 52 5.33 -5.40 6.21
N LEU A 53 4.09 -5.68 5.76
CA LEU A 53 3.80 -5.93 4.36
C LEU A 53 4.10 -4.72 3.45
N ARG A 54 3.73 -3.51 3.90
CA ARG A 54 4.03 -2.27 3.18
C ARG A 54 5.53 -2.00 3.10
N ARG A 55 6.27 -2.20 4.20
CA ARG A 55 7.73 -2.10 4.22
C ARG A 55 8.36 -3.10 3.27
N ARG A 56 7.89 -4.35 3.24
CA ARG A 56 8.34 -5.34 2.27
C ARG A 56 8.20 -4.86 0.83
N ALA A 57 7.03 -4.32 0.47
CA ALA A 57 6.82 -3.79 -0.87
C ALA A 57 7.79 -2.66 -1.25
N LEU A 58 8.24 -1.85 -0.27
CA LEU A 58 9.11 -0.70 -0.48
C LEU A 58 10.60 -1.03 -0.40
N LEU A 59 10.99 -1.91 0.52
CA LEU A 59 12.38 -2.08 0.97
C LEU A 59 12.96 -3.46 0.67
N ASP A 60 12.14 -4.52 0.61
CA ASP A 60 12.66 -5.84 0.28
C ASP A 60 13.20 -5.82 -1.15
N ASP A 61 14.10 -6.74 -1.46
CA ASP A 61 14.57 -6.98 -2.82
C ASP A 61 13.42 -7.48 -3.72
N ASP A 62 13.67 -7.51 -5.04
CA ASP A 62 12.63 -7.97 -5.96
C ASP A 62 12.27 -9.45 -5.73
N GLU A 63 13.24 -10.27 -5.34
CA GLU A 63 13.03 -11.69 -5.11
C GLU A 63 12.02 -11.91 -3.98
N GLY A 64 12.10 -11.16 -2.88
CA GLY A 64 11.14 -11.23 -1.78
C GLY A 64 9.70 -10.84 -2.18
N VAL A 65 9.55 -9.81 -3.01
CA VAL A 65 8.23 -9.39 -3.52
C VAL A 65 7.68 -10.40 -4.52
N SER A 66 8.53 -10.91 -5.43
CA SER A 66 8.17 -11.95 -6.39
C SER A 66 7.76 -13.25 -5.70
N ALA A 67 8.51 -13.70 -4.69
CA ALA A 67 8.18 -14.89 -3.90
C ALA A 67 6.83 -14.74 -3.18
N SER A 68 6.55 -13.55 -2.63
CA SER A 68 5.26 -13.25 -2.01
C SER A 68 4.11 -13.36 -3.03
N LEU A 69 4.31 -12.84 -4.24
CA LEU A 69 3.31 -12.86 -5.29
C LEU A 69 3.04 -14.28 -5.83
N ARG A 70 4.09 -15.09 -6.00
CA ARG A 70 3.99 -16.52 -6.36
C ARG A 70 3.18 -17.28 -5.31
N ALA A 71 3.54 -17.14 -4.04
CA ALA A 71 2.81 -17.79 -2.94
C ALA A 71 1.33 -17.38 -2.90
N TRP A 72 1.01 -16.10 -3.14
CA TRP A 72 -0.38 -15.65 -3.20
C TRP A 72 -1.13 -16.14 -4.43
N CYS A 73 -0.45 -16.30 -5.57
CA CYS A 73 -1.03 -16.92 -6.75
C CYS A 73 -1.41 -18.37 -6.44
N GLU A 74 -0.49 -19.14 -5.85
CA GLU A 74 -0.74 -20.52 -5.45
C GLU A 74 -1.88 -20.65 -4.46
N GLU A 75 -1.87 -19.85 -3.40
CA GLU A 75 -2.92 -19.84 -2.38
C GLU A 75 -4.28 -19.48 -2.98
N SER A 76 -4.31 -18.55 -3.93
CA SER A 76 -5.55 -18.17 -4.63
C SER A 76 -6.10 -19.32 -5.46
N MET A 77 -5.25 -20.18 -6.04
CA MET A 77 -5.68 -21.38 -6.77
C MET A 77 -6.24 -22.43 -5.82
N THR A 78 -5.58 -22.65 -4.68
CA THR A 78 -6.10 -23.55 -3.64
C THR A 78 -7.46 -23.07 -3.12
N GLU A 79 -7.59 -21.78 -2.80
CA GLU A 79 -8.86 -21.17 -2.37
C GLU A 79 -9.96 -21.32 -3.44
N LEU A 80 -9.60 -21.17 -4.73
CA LEU A 80 -10.54 -21.30 -5.85
C LEU A 80 -11.14 -22.71 -5.93
N VAL A 81 -10.30 -23.75 -5.77
CA VAL A 81 -10.76 -25.15 -5.78
C VAL A 81 -11.62 -25.42 -4.55
N GLN A 82 -11.18 -25.01 -3.36
CA GLN A 82 -11.93 -25.20 -2.11
C GLN A 82 -13.30 -24.50 -2.10
N GLU A 83 -13.43 -23.36 -2.79
CA GLU A 83 -14.71 -22.66 -2.91
C GLU A 83 -15.73 -23.43 -3.77
N LEU A 84 -15.26 -24.16 -4.78
CA LEU A 84 -16.11 -24.78 -5.80
C LEU A 84 -16.26 -26.29 -5.67
N VAL A 85 -15.33 -26.95 -4.97
CA VAL A 85 -15.27 -28.41 -4.80
C VAL A 85 -15.36 -28.73 -3.31
N GLN A 86 -16.36 -29.53 -2.92
CA GLN A 86 -16.54 -29.94 -1.52
C GLN A 86 -15.91 -31.30 -1.22
N PRO A 87 -15.35 -31.49 -0.01
CA PRO A 87 -14.79 -32.77 0.44
C PRO A 87 -15.91 -33.81 0.57
N GLY A 88 -16.07 -34.65 -0.45
CA GLY A 88 -17.08 -35.73 -0.48
C GLY A 88 -17.94 -35.75 -1.74
N GLN A 89 -17.84 -34.75 -2.62
CA GLN A 89 -18.51 -34.80 -3.92
C GLN A 89 -17.82 -35.78 -4.86
N ALA A 90 -18.62 -36.58 -5.57
CA ALA A 90 -18.14 -37.45 -6.65
C ALA A 90 -17.59 -36.60 -7.81
N LEU A 91 -16.57 -37.11 -8.49
CA LEU A 91 -15.83 -36.40 -9.54
C LEU A 91 -16.75 -35.84 -10.66
N ASP A 92 -17.74 -36.63 -11.06
CA ASP A 92 -18.69 -36.23 -12.11
C ASP A 92 -19.62 -35.08 -11.71
N SER A 93 -19.82 -34.90 -10.40
CA SER A 93 -20.70 -33.84 -9.86
C SER A 93 -20.02 -32.48 -9.72
N TRP A 94 -18.71 -32.40 -9.98
CA TRP A 94 -17.98 -31.16 -9.83
C TRP A 94 -18.35 -30.14 -10.92
N PRO A 95 -18.35 -28.83 -10.60
CA PRO A 95 -18.81 -27.80 -11.53
C PRO A 95 -17.72 -27.41 -12.54
N TRP A 96 -17.27 -28.36 -13.38
CA TRP A 96 -16.18 -28.19 -14.34
C TRP A 96 -16.30 -26.95 -15.25
N PRO A 97 -17.47 -26.64 -15.84
CA PRO A 97 -17.61 -25.44 -16.68
C PRO A 97 -17.38 -24.16 -15.89
N ARG A 98 -17.87 -24.12 -14.64
CA ARG A 98 -17.73 -22.95 -13.76
C ARG A 98 -16.29 -22.80 -13.27
N LEU A 99 -15.61 -23.90 -12.95
CA LEU A 99 -14.18 -23.91 -12.63
C LEU A 99 -13.37 -23.35 -13.80
N ALA A 100 -13.54 -23.91 -15.01
CA ALA A 100 -12.85 -23.45 -16.21
C ALA A 100 -13.07 -21.96 -16.49
N GLN A 101 -14.32 -21.50 -16.41
CA GLN A 101 -14.67 -20.10 -16.59
C GLN A 101 -14.00 -19.21 -15.55
N LYS A 102 -14.09 -19.57 -14.27
CA LYS A 102 -13.58 -18.73 -13.17
C LYS A 102 -12.06 -18.69 -13.17
N THR A 103 -11.38 -19.81 -13.45
CA THR A 103 -9.93 -19.87 -13.62
C THR A 103 -9.48 -19.00 -14.80
N SER A 104 -10.11 -19.15 -15.96
CA SER A 104 -9.73 -18.38 -17.16
C SER A 104 -9.98 -16.88 -16.99
N ALA A 105 -11.05 -16.49 -16.29
CA ALA A 105 -11.32 -15.09 -15.96
C ALA A 105 -10.26 -14.49 -15.02
N TRP A 106 -9.66 -15.32 -14.16
CA TRP A 106 -8.61 -14.91 -13.24
C TRP A 106 -7.31 -14.56 -13.98
N PHE A 107 -6.96 -15.37 -14.98
CA PHE A 107 -5.74 -15.25 -15.77
C PHE A 107 -6.01 -14.66 -17.16
N THR A 108 -6.67 -13.49 -17.17
CA THR A 108 -7.13 -12.85 -18.40
C THR A 108 -5.99 -12.74 -19.43
N GLY A 109 -6.19 -13.36 -20.59
CA GLY A 109 -5.27 -13.32 -21.73
C GLY A 109 -4.00 -14.16 -21.60
N THR A 110 -3.83 -14.94 -20.52
CA THR A 110 -2.61 -15.74 -20.30
C THR A 110 -2.89 -17.24 -20.16
N LEU A 111 -3.91 -17.62 -19.39
CA LEU A 111 -4.29 -19.03 -19.21
C LEU A 111 -5.77 -19.22 -19.56
N ALA A 112 -6.02 -20.04 -20.56
CA ALA A 112 -7.36 -20.49 -20.93
C ALA A 112 -7.47 -21.98 -20.63
N VAL A 113 -8.20 -22.33 -19.58
CA VAL A 113 -8.38 -23.73 -19.16
C VAL A 113 -9.71 -24.26 -19.65
N THR A 114 -9.71 -25.46 -20.21
CA THR A 114 -10.91 -26.18 -20.62
C THR A 114 -11.41 -27.11 -19.52
N PRO A 115 -12.73 -27.41 -19.47
CA PRO A 115 -13.27 -28.39 -18.52
C PRO A 115 -12.59 -29.76 -18.60
N GLU A 116 -12.16 -30.15 -19.80
CA GLU A 116 -11.52 -31.45 -20.02
C GLU A 116 -10.11 -31.51 -19.43
N GLN A 117 -9.32 -30.43 -19.55
CA GLN A 117 -8.01 -30.33 -18.89
C GLN A 117 -8.15 -30.42 -17.36
N LEU A 118 -9.17 -29.77 -16.79
CA LEU A 118 -9.43 -29.85 -15.34
C LEU A 118 -9.80 -31.26 -14.90
N ARG A 119 -10.59 -31.98 -15.72
CA ARG A 119 -10.95 -33.38 -15.43
C ARG A 119 -9.74 -34.30 -15.46
N GLN A 120 -8.85 -34.11 -16.44
CA GLN A 120 -7.62 -34.90 -16.55
C GLN A 120 -6.66 -34.63 -15.39
N ALA A 121 -6.67 -33.42 -14.83
CA ALA A 121 -5.87 -33.05 -13.67
C ALA A 121 -6.36 -33.67 -12.35
N ALA A 122 -7.64 -34.04 -12.25
CA ALA A 122 -8.21 -34.64 -11.05
C ALA A 122 -8.10 -36.17 -11.12
N SER A 123 -7.33 -36.78 -10.22
CA SER A 123 -7.10 -38.24 -10.22
C SER A 123 -8.31 -39.06 -9.75
N ALA A 124 -9.14 -38.48 -8.87
CA ALA A 124 -10.28 -39.12 -8.21
C ALA A 124 -11.31 -38.08 -7.74
N GLY A 125 -12.49 -38.53 -7.28
CA GLY A 125 -13.40 -37.66 -6.54
C GLY A 125 -12.95 -37.40 -5.10
N GLY A 126 -13.71 -36.59 -4.36
CA GLY A 126 -13.42 -36.30 -2.95
C GLY A 126 -12.17 -35.44 -2.72
N GLN A 127 -11.59 -35.52 -1.52
CA GLN A 127 -10.51 -34.63 -1.09
C GLN A 127 -9.22 -34.82 -1.89
N GLN A 128 -8.83 -36.07 -2.17
CA GLN A 128 -7.58 -36.36 -2.88
C GLN A 128 -7.55 -35.71 -4.27
N GLY A 129 -8.60 -35.86 -5.06
CA GLY A 129 -8.64 -35.22 -6.37
C GLY A 129 -8.72 -33.70 -6.30
N ALA A 130 -9.29 -33.14 -5.23
CA ALA A 130 -9.35 -31.70 -5.05
C ALA A 130 -7.94 -31.14 -4.78
N ASP A 131 -7.15 -31.87 -3.99
CA ASP A 131 -5.75 -31.54 -3.71
C ASP A 131 -4.88 -31.69 -4.98
N ASP A 132 -5.11 -32.74 -5.78
CA ASP A 132 -4.42 -32.94 -7.07
C ASP A 132 -4.76 -31.83 -8.08
N LEU A 133 -6.05 -31.48 -8.19
CA LEU A 133 -6.51 -30.38 -9.03
C LEU A 133 -5.91 -29.04 -8.59
N ALA A 134 -5.86 -28.80 -7.28
CA ALA A 134 -5.22 -27.61 -6.73
C ALA A 134 -3.72 -27.59 -7.01
N ALA A 135 -3.02 -28.73 -6.90
CA ALA A 135 -1.61 -28.83 -7.27
C ALA A 135 -1.37 -28.51 -8.74
N TRP A 136 -2.19 -29.05 -9.64
CA TRP A 136 -2.10 -28.75 -11.06
C TRP A 136 -2.36 -27.27 -11.36
N LEU A 137 -3.44 -26.69 -10.82
CA LEU A 137 -3.76 -25.28 -11.01
C LEU A 137 -2.71 -24.33 -10.45
N ARG A 138 -2.03 -24.69 -9.36
CA ARG A 138 -0.90 -23.92 -8.82
C ARG A 138 0.24 -23.85 -9.83
N THR A 139 0.63 -24.99 -10.39
CA THR A 139 1.69 -25.05 -11.41
C THR A 139 1.33 -24.22 -12.64
N GLU A 140 0.12 -24.40 -13.19
CA GLU A 140 -0.34 -23.64 -14.35
C GLU A 140 -0.46 -22.14 -14.05
N GLY A 141 -0.91 -21.79 -12.85
CA GLY A 141 -1.01 -20.40 -12.40
C GLY A 141 0.36 -19.72 -12.28
N LEU A 142 1.37 -20.44 -11.80
CA LEU A 142 2.75 -19.93 -11.73
C LEU A 142 3.36 -19.74 -13.12
N LEU A 143 3.14 -20.68 -14.04
CA LEU A 143 3.57 -20.53 -15.44
C LEU A 143 2.89 -19.32 -16.09
N ALA A 144 1.59 -19.15 -15.88
CA ALA A 144 0.87 -17.98 -16.37
C ALA A 144 1.42 -16.68 -15.77
N LEU A 145 1.77 -16.67 -14.48
CA LEU A 145 2.38 -15.53 -13.82
C LEU A 145 3.72 -15.16 -14.47
N GLU A 146 4.58 -16.14 -14.73
CA GLU A 146 5.87 -15.93 -15.39
C GLU A 146 5.72 -15.38 -16.81
N ILE A 147 4.80 -15.94 -17.61
CA ILE A 147 4.50 -15.43 -18.96
C ILE A 147 4.03 -13.98 -18.90
N LYS A 148 3.13 -13.65 -17.98
CA LYS A 148 2.60 -12.30 -17.83
C LYS A 148 3.69 -11.31 -17.41
N GLU A 149 4.55 -11.70 -16.47
CA GLU A 149 5.64 -10.85 -16.01
C GLU A 149 6.71 -10.66 -17.08
N ALA A 150 7.00 -11.68 -17.88
CA ALA A 150 7.89 -11.57 -19.04
C ALA A 150 7.31 -10.63 -20.10
N ALA A 151 5.99 -10.69 -20.34
CA ALA A 151 5.32 -9.77 -21.26
C ALA A 151 5.41 -8.31 -20.79
N ILE A 152 5.23 -8.05 -19.48
CA ILE A 152 5.40 -6.72 -18.91
C ILE A 152 6.84 -6.22 -19.05
N ASP A 153 7.81 -7.10 -18.82
CA ASP A 153 9.24 -6.75 -18.91
C ASP A 153 9.72 -6.54 -20.36
N ALA A 154 8.99 -7.09 -21.34
CA ALA A 154 9.27 -6.88 -22.76
C ALA A 154 9.00 -5.41 -23.19
N ASP A 155 8.10 -4.70 -22.51
CA ASP A 155 7.84 -3.29 -22.77
C ASP A 155 8.94 -2.37 -22.24
N ALA A 156 9.51 -2.69 -21.07
CA ALA A 156 10.69 -2.01 -20.54
C ALA A 156 11.45 -2.91 -19.54
N PRO A 157 12.79 -3.00 -19.62
CA PRO A 157 13.59 -3.80 -18.70
C PRO A 157 13.38 -3.39 -17.24
N GLY A 158 13.02 -4.34 -16.39
CA GLY A 158 12.78 -4.12 -14.97
C GLY A 158 11.39 -3.57 -14.64
N LEU A 159 10.53 -3.32 -15.64
CA LEU A 159 9.18 -2.79 -15.42
C LEU A 159 8.34 -3.71 -14.55
N ARG A 160 8.49 -5.03 -14.68
CA ARG A 160 7.77 -6.00 -13.84
C ARG A 160 7.99 -5.73 -12.35
N HIS A 161 9.21 -5.32 -11.96
CA HIS A 161 9.57 -5.06 -10.57
C HIS A 161 8.80 -3.87 -10.00
N ALA A 162 8.79 -2.75 -10.75
CA ALA A 162 8.05 -1.55 -10.38
C ALA A 162 6.54 -1.84 -10.31
N VAL A 163 6.00 -2.56 -11.29
CA VAL A 163 4.57 -2.90 -11.35
C VAL A 163 4.14 -3.76 -10.16
N ARG A 164 4.87 -4.82 -9.80
CA ARG A 164 4.54 -5.65 -8.63
C ARG A 164 4.43 -4.82 -7.35
N ARG A 165 5.44 -3.99 -7.10
CA ARG A 165 5.50 -3.13 -5.89
C ARG A 165 4.37 -2.13 -5.86
N GLN A 166 4.16 -1.44 -6.98
CA GLN A 166 3.10 -0.44 -7.09
C GLN A 166 1.72 -1.07 -6.88
N LEU A 167 1.43 -2.18 -7.54
CA LEU A 167 0.15 -2.88 -7.39
C LEU A 167 -0.06 -3.35 -5.95
N LEU A 168 0.95 -3.96 -5.32
CA LEU A 168 0.88 -4.38 -3.93
C LEU A 168 0.57 -3.20 -3.00
N LEU A 169 1.32 -2.10 -3.12
CA LEU A 169 1.12 -0.90 -2.30
C LEU A 169 -0.27 -0.31 -2.49
N MET A 170 -0.72 -0.20 -3.74
CA MET A 170 -2.07 0.31 -4.06
C MET A 170 -3.16 -0.55 -3.41
N GLN A 171 -3.05 -1.88 -3.46
CA GLN A 171 -4.05 -2.76 -2.84
C GLN A 171 -4.00 -2.67 -1.30
N VAL A 172 -2.80 -2.69 -0.70
CA VAL A 172 -2.63 -2.57 0.76
C VAL A 172 -3.26 -1.28 1.27
N ASP A 173 -2.90 -0.13 0.68
CA ASP A 173 -3.36 1.17 1.14
C ASP A 173 -4.88 1.32 0.96
N LYS A 174 -5.44 0.82 -0.16
CA LYS A 174 -6.89 0.82 -0.43
C LYS A 174 -7.67 0.00 0.59
N PHE A 175 -7.26 -1.25 0.82
CA PHE A 175 -8.02 -2.15 1.69
C PHE A 175 -7.82 -1.82 3.18
N TRP A 176 -6.61 -1.38 3.57
CA TRP A 176 -6.33 -0.98 4.95
C TRP A 176 -7.17 0.22 5.38
N ARG A 177 -7.27 1.26 4.54
CA ARG A 177 -8.11 2.43 4.85
C ARG A 177 -9.57 2.03 5.13
N ARG A 178 -10.15 1.22 4.24
CA ARG A 178 -11.52 0.71 4.43
C ARG A 178 -11.65 -0.18 5.67
N HIS A 179 -10.61 -0.91 6.03
CA HIS A 179 -10.60 -1.74 7.23
C HIS A 179 -10.57 -0.89 8.50
N LEU A 180 -9.81 0.21 8.55
CA LEU A 180 -9.84 1.14 9.68
C LEU A 180 -11.25 1.70 9.92
N GLU A 181 -11.91 2.14 8.85
CA GLU A 181 -13.32 2.59 8.92
C GLU A 181 -14.22 1.48 9.47
N ASN A 182 -14.08 0.25 8.95
CA ASN A 182 -14.86 -0.90 9.43
C ASN A 182 -14.57 -1.23 10.91
N MET A 183 -13.33 -1.08 11.37
CA MET A 183 -12.95 -1.31 12.76
C MET A 183 -13.52 -0.24 13.70
N ASP A 184 -13.68 1.00 13.24
CA ASP A 184 -14.36 2.04 14.00
C ASP A 184 -15.86 1.72 14.16
N PHE A 185 -16.54 1.32 13.07
CA PHE A 185 -17.93 0.86 13.14
C PHE A 185 -18.08 -0.36 14.05
N LEU A 186 -17.16 -1.32 13.95
CA LEU A 186 -17.16 -2.53 14.78
C LEU A 186 -16.99 -2.19 16.27
N LYS A 187 -16.14 -1.23 16.61
CA LYS A 187 -15.95 -0.76 17.99
C LYS A 187 -17.24 -0.17 18.56
N GLN A 188 -18.00 0.58 17.74
CA GLN A 188 -19.29 1.14 18.13
C GLN A 188 -20.37 0.06 18.28
N SER A 189 -20.47 -0.88 17.34
CA SER A 189 -21.47 -1.94 17.38
C SER A 189 -21.21 -2.96 18.51
N ALA A 190 -19.94 -3.24 18.83
CA ALA A 190 -19.56 -4.06 19.97
C ALA A 190 -20.04 -3.46 21.30
N LYS A 191 -19.96 -2.13 21.46
CA LYS A 191 -20.50 -1.43 22.63
C LYS A 191 -22.02 -1.60 22.74
N LEU A 192 -22.76 -1.57 21.63
CA LEU A 192 -24.21 -1.79 21.66
C LEU A 192 -24.57 -3.25 22.01
N ARG A 193 -23.72 -4.22 21.67
CA ARG A 193 -23.96 -5.64 22.01
C ARG A 193 -23.69 -5.96 23.48
N SER A 194 -23.07 -5.05 24.24
CA SER A 194 -22.91 -5.19 25.69
C SER A 194 -24.26 -5.32 26.41
N TYR A 195 -25.34 -4.76 25.85
CA TYR A 195 -26.69 -4.86 26.42
C TYR A 195 -27.20 -6.31 26.48
N GLY A 196 -26.63 -7.22 25.67
CA GLY A 196 -26.93 -8.65 25.68
C GLY A 196 -26.05 -9.50 26.61
N GLN A 197 -25.39 -8.90 27.61
CA GLN A 197 -24.47 -9.56 28.55
C GLN A 197 -23.24 -10.22 27.90
N ARG A 198 -22.89 -9.85 26.67
CA ARG A 198 -21.64 -10.26 26.02
C ARG A 198 -20.54 -9.25 26.28
N GLU A 199 -19.32 -9.73 26.47
CA GLU A 199 -18.15 -8.86 26.68
C GLU A 199 -17.76 -8.17 25.35
N PRO A 200 -17.87 -6.83 25.24
CA PRO A 200 -17.65 -6.10 23.97
C PRO A 200 -16.27 -6.32 23.37
N LEU A 201 -15.25 -6.42 24.22
CA LEU A 201 -13.88 -6.61 23.78
C LEU A 201 -13.67 -7.97 23.11
N VAL A 202 -14.34 -9.02 23.58
CA VAL A 202 -14.23 -10.37 23.01
C VAL A 202 -14.87 -10.38 21.62
N GLU A 203 -16.07 -9.82 21.49
CA GLU A 203 -16.75 -9.70 20.19
C GLU A 203 -15.93 -8.86 19.20
N TYR A 204 -15.39 -7.74 19.65
CA TYR A 204 -14.51 -6.89 18.84
C TYR A 204 -13.27 -7.65 18.33
N LYS A 205 -12.62 -8.44 19.20
CA LYS A 205 -11.47 -9.26 18.82
C LYS A 205 -11.86 -10.32 17.78
N LEU A 206 -12.96 -11.04 17.98
CA LEU A 206 -13.40 -12.12 17.10
C LEU A 206 -13.83 -11.60 15.73
N GLU A 207 -14.72 -10.60 15.69
CA GLU A 207 -15.19 -10.01 14.44
C GLU A 207 -14.07 -9.22 13.74
N GLY A 208 -13.22 -8.53 14.51
CA GLY A 208 -12.07 -7.78 14.00
C GLY A 208 -11.04 -8.69 13.36
N TYR A 209 -10.78 -9.87 13.96
CA TYR A 209 -9.90 -10.88 13.37
C TYR A 209 -10.47 -11.44 12.05
N LYS A 210 -11.76 -11.78 12.02
CA LYS A 210 -12.43 -12.24 10.78
C LYS A 210 -12.37 -11.19 9.68
N ALA A 211 -12.66 -9.92 10.01
CA ALA A 211 -12.57 -8.81 9.07
C ALA A 211 -11.14 -8.62 8.55
N PHE A 212 -10.14 -8.70 9.44
CA PHE A 212 -8.73 -8.58 9.10
C PHE A 212 -8.26 -9.71 8.16
N MET A 213 -8.58 -10.97 8.46
CA MET A 213 -8.23 -12.09 7.58
C MET A 213 -8.94 -12.00 6.23
N GLY A 214 -10.21 -11.59 6.23
CA GLY A 214 -10.95 -11.31 5.00
C GLY A 214 -10.37 -10.16 4.18
N MET A 215 -9.78 -9.15 4.82
CA MET A 215 -9.05 -8.07 4.17
C MET A 215 -7.73 -8.58 3.57
N MET A 216 -6.94 -9.34 4.34
CA MET A 216 -5.67 -9.92 3.88
C MET A 216 -5.87 -10.81 2.64
N GLY A 217 -6.87 -11.70 2.67
CA GLY A 217 -7.22 -12.51 1.49
C GLY A 217 -7.63 -11.67 0.27
N ARG A 218 -8.30 -10.52 0.48
CA ARG A 218 -8.60 -9.58 -0.62
C ARG A 218 -7.36 -8.88 -1.15
N ILE A 219 -6.43 -8.45 -0.28
CA ILE A 219 -5.17 -7.82 -0.72
C ILE A 219 -4.40 -8.80 -1.62
N ARG A 220 -4.20 -10.04 -1.18
CA ARG A 220 -3.50 -11.09 -1.95
C ARG A 220 -4.13 -11.31 -3.32
N ARG A 221 -5.42 -11.69 -3.33
CA ARG A 221 -6.16 -12.00 -4.57
C ARG A 221 -6.23 -10.83 -5.54
N ASN A 222 -6.51 -9.62 -5.05
CA ASN A 222 -6.60 -8.46 -5.94
C ASN A 222 -5.24 -8.00 -6.45
N THR A 223 -4.15 -8.23 -5.72
CA THR A 223 -2.80 -7.90 -6.22
C THR A 223 -2.46 -8.77 -7.42
N VAL A 224 -2.66 -10.10 -7.30
CA VAL A 224 -2.42 -11.03 -8.40
C VAL A 224 -3.36 -10.75 -9.57
N TYR A 225 -4.67 -10.58 -9.32
CA TYR A 225 -5.64 -10.27 -10.37
C TYR A 225 -5.33 -8.93 -11.09
N SER A 226 -4.90 -7.90 -10.34
CA SER A 226 -4.54 -6.61 -10.93
C SER A 226 -3.32 -6.74 -11.83
N LEU A 227 -2.38 -7.64 -11.53
CA LEU A 227 -1.23 -7.90 -12.40
C LEU A 227 -1.68 -8.50 -13.74
N PHE A 228 -2.56 -9.50 -13.74
CA PHE A 228 -3.06 -10.10 -14.99
C PHE A 228 -3.86 -9.11 -15.83
N THR A 229 -4.62 -8.22 -15.18
CA THR A 229 -5.38 -7.16 -15.85
C THR A 229 -4.53 -5.96 -16.27
N PHE A 230 -3.32 -5.82 -15.72
CA PHE A 230 -2.43 -4.71 -16.03
C PHE A 230 -2.01 -4.76 -17.50
N MET A 231 -2.17 -3.62 -18.17
CA MET A 231 -1.66 -3.39 -19.51
C MET A 231 -0.76 -2.17 -19.45
N PRO A 232 0.53 -2.29 -19.80
CA PRO A 232 1.41 -1.14 -19.89
C PRO A 232 0.85 -0.18 -20.93
N ARG A 233 0.66 1.08 -20.52
CA ARG A 233 0.29 2.13 -21.46
C ARG A 233 1.58 2.62 -22.08
N PRO A 234 1.79 2.45 -23.40
CA PRO A 234 2.92 3.08 -24.05
C PRO A 234 2.76 4.59 -23.85
N LEU A 235 3.70 5.20 -23.14
CA LEU A 235 3.80 6.65 -23.13
C LEU A 235 4.05 7.05 -24.58
N ARG A 236 3.15 7.82 -25.17
CA ARG A 236 3.39 8.40 -26.49
C ARG A 236 4.68 9.22 -26.35
N PRO A 237 5.73 8.97 -27.13
CA PRO A 237 6.92 9.79 -27.05
C PRO A 237 6.49 11.24 -27.24
N VAL A 238 6.86 12.09 -26.29
CA VAL A 238 6.60 13.53 -26.41
C VAL A 238 7.30 13.95 -27.70
N SER A 239 6.56 14.53 -28.66
CA SER A 239 7.17 14.96 -29.91
C SER A 239 8.30 15.94 -29.61
N GLU A 240 9.37 15.91 -30.40
CA GLU A 240 10.49 16.85 -30.26
C GLU A 240 9.99 18.30 -30.23
N GLU A 241 8.96 18.61 -31.02
CA GLU A 241 8.26 19.91 -31.02
C GLU A 241 7.63 20.26 -29.66
N ARG A 242 7.04 19.27 -28.97
CA ARG A 242 6.39 19.46 -27.67
C ARG A 242 7.40 19.51 -26.53
N LEU A 243 8.52 18.77 -26.64
CA LEU A 243 9.68 18.93 -25.76
C LEU A 243 10.31 20.31 -25.92
N ALA A 244 10.53 20.75 -27.16
CA ALA A 244 11.05 22.08 -27.47
C ALA A 244 10.14 23.18 -26.90
N ALA A 245 8.82 23.07 -27.11
CA ALA A 245 7.86 24.03 -26.54
C ALA A 245 7.84 24.05 -25.01
N LEU A 246 7.99 22.88 -24.35
CA LEU A 246 8.11 22.81 -22.90
C LEU A 246 9.42 23.44 -22.42
N CYS A 247 10.55 23.11 -23.03
CA CYS A 247 11.85 23.71 -22.73
C CYS A 247 11.84 25.23 -22.94
N GLU A 248 11.22 25.73 -24.01
CA GLU A 248 11.10 27.16 -24.30
C GLU A 248 10.19 27.86 -23.29
N SER A 249 9.08 27.23 -22.90
CA SER A 249 8.18 27.75 -21.86
C SER A 249 8.84 27.83 -20.49
N VAL A 250 9.69 26.85 -20.15
CA VAL A 250 10.49 26.83 -18.91
C VAL A 250 11.62 27.86 -18.99
N ALA A 251 12.31 27.96 -20.13
CA ALA A 251 13.39 28.93 -20.33
C ALA A 251 12.89 30.38 -20.24
N ALA A 252 11.66 30.66 -20.69
CA ALA A 252 11.04 31.97 -20.58
C ALA A 252 10.72 32.39 -19.13
N GLU A 253 10.54 31.43 -18.21
CA GLU A 253 10.35 31.70 -16.77
C GLU A 253 11.66 31.81 -15.99
N VAL A 254 12.80 31.41 -16.57
CA VAL A 254 14.12 31.46 -15.93
C VAL A 254 14.80 32.82 -16.22
N PRO A 255 15.19 33.60 -15.19
CA PRO A 255 15.83 34.89 -15.41
C PRO A 255 17.19 34.74 -16.14
N ALA A 256 17.45 35.63 -17.10
CA ALA A 256 18.59 35.59 -18.04
C ALA A 256 20.00 35.62 -17.39
N ALA A 257 20.09 35.92 -16.09
CA ALA A 257 21.34 35.89 -15.33
C ALA A 257 21.19 34.95 -14.14
N LEU A 258 21.65 33.70 -14.32
CA LEU A 258 21.97 32.82 -13.20
C LEU A 258 23.19 33.40 -12.47
N PRO A 259 23.20 33.50 -11.12
CA PRO A 259 24.41 33.88 -10.40
C PRO A 259 25.55 32.91 -10.73
N GLU A 260 26.76 33.39 -11.01
CA GLU A 260 27.93 32.53 -11.22
C GLU A 260 28.17 31.69 -9.96
N VAL A 261 27.79 30.42 -10.00
CA VAL A 261 28.09 29.44 -8.96
C VAL A 261 28.90 28.35 -9.61
N ASP A 262 30.03 27.99 -8.98
CA ASP A 262 30.97 26.98 -9.44
C ASP A 262 30.24 25.67 -9.82
N VAL A 263 30.47 25.18 -11.03
CA VAL A 263 29.85 23.98 -11.60
C VAL A 263 30.04 22.76 -10.68
N LYS A 264 31.16 22.68 -9.95
CA LYS A 264 31.41 21.62 -8.97
C LYS A 264 30.53 21.73 -7.72
N LEU A 265 30.24 22.96 -7.27
CA LEU A 265 29.30 23.20 -6.17
C LEU A 265 27.88 22.83 -6.58
N ARG A 266 27.49 23.15 -7.82
CA ARG A 266 26.16 22.83 -8.37
C ARG A 266 25.92 21.33 -8.49
N SER A 267 26.87 20.58 -9.06
CA SER A 267 26.74 19.13 -9.20
C SER A 267 26.73 18.42 -7.84
N SER A 268 27.53 18.90 -6.89
CA SER A 268 27.52 18.39 -5.50
C SER A 268 26.19 18.69 -4.78
N ALA A 269 25.63 19.89 -4.95
CA ALA A 269 24.34 20.25 -4.36
C ALA A 269 23.18 19.43 -4.95
N LEU A 270 23.12 19.29 -6.27
CA LEU A 270 22.11 18.45 -6.95
C LEU A 270 22.25 16.97 -6.60
N GLY A 271 23.47 16.47 -6.44
CA GLY A 271 23.73 15.11 -5.92
C GLY A 271 23.16 14.92 -4.52
N ARG A 272 23.33 15.91 -3.62
CA ARG A 272 22.75 15.89 -2.27
C ARG A 272 21.23 15.96 -2.28
N VAL A 273 20.62 16.71 -3.21
CA VAL A 273 19.15 16.74 -3.39
C VAL A 273 18.62 15.38 -3.82
N SER A 274 19.25 14.77 -4.82
CA SER A 274 18.90 13.42 -5.29
C SER A 274 19.04 12.38 -4.18
N GLU A 275 20.16 12.39 -3.46
CA GLU A 275 20.39 11.49 -2.32
C GLU A 275 19.37 11.70 -1.19
N HIS A 276 19.01 12.95 -0.89
CA HIS A 276 18.04 13.27 0.15
C HIS A 276 16.62 12.84 -0.22
N LEU A 277 16.21 13.06 -1.47
CA LEU A 277 14.92 12.57 -1.99
C LEU A 277 14.88 11.05 -2.05
N ARG A 278 16.01 10.39 -2.34
CA ARG A 278 16.16 8.92 -2.30
C ARG A 278 15.96 8.36 -0.89
N LEU A 279 16.51 9.02 0.13
CA LEU A 279 16.44 8.57 1.52
C LEU A 279 15.09 8.82 2.19
N GLN A 280 14.38 9.88 1.81
CA GLN A 280 13.15 10.31 2.51
C GLN A 280 11.87 10.22 1.65
N GLY A 281 11.97 9.98 0.34
CA GLY A 281 10.81 9.97 -0.56
C GLY A 281 10.00 11.27 -0.51
N SER A 282 8.68 11.22 -0.73
CA SER A 282 7.80 12.39 -0.71
C SER A 282 7.63 13.05 0.69
N LEU A 283 8.34 12.55 1.71
CA LEU A 283 8.34 13.09 3.08
C LEU A 283 9.51 14.04 3.36
N ALA A 284 10.38 14.29 2.37
CA ALA A 284 11.48 15.23 2.53
C ALA A 284 10.98 16.61 2.97
N PRO A 285 11.55 17.22 4.03
CA PRO A 285 11.16 18.55 4.46
C PRO A 285 11.45 19.54 3.34
N LEU A 286 10.39 20.06 2.72
CA LEU A 286 10.42 20.97 1.57
C LEU A 286 11.33 22.20 1.79
N GLY A 287 11.60 22.59 3.04
CA GLY A 287 12.54 23.66 3.39
C GLY A 287 14.01 23.29 3.13
N LEU A 288 14.41 22.05 3.42
CA LEU A 288 15.79 21.60 3.19
C LEU A 288 16.06 21.38 1.69
N VAL A 289 15.07 20.84 0.97
CA VAL A 289 15.14 20.71 -0.49
C VAL A 289 15.25 22.10 -1.15
N SER A 290 14.46 23.08 -0.69
CA SER A 290 14.57 24.47 -1.15
C SER A 290 15.95 25.07 -0.89
N GLN A 291 16.54 24.86 0.30
CA GLN A 291 17.87 25.34 0.64
C GLN A 291 18.96 24.71 -0.25
N LEU A 292 18.89 23.41 -0.48
CA LEU A 292 19.87 22.71 -1.33
C LEU A 292 19.77 23.13 -2.81
N LEU A 293 18.57 23.47 -3.28
CA LEU A 293 18.36 24.00 -4.63
C LEU A 293 18.86 25.45 -4.76
N GLU A 294 18.71 26.27 -3.70
CA GLU A 294 19.32 27.60 -3.63
C GLU A 294 20.85 27.53 -3.62
N GLU A 295 21.44 26.60 -2.86
CA GLU A 295 22.89 26.31 -2.87
C GLU A 295 23.39 25.86 -4.25
N ALA A 296 22.55 25.17 -5.02
CA ALA A 296 22.82 24.79 -6.41
C ALA A 296 22.74 25.97 -7.40
N GLY A 297 22.41 27.17 -6.93
CA GLY A 297 22.33 28.38 -7.75
C GLY A 297 21.13 28.40 -8.69
N LEU A 298 20.03 27.72 -8.34
CA LEU A 298 18.74 27.80 -9.05
C LEU A 298 17.97 29.06 -8.59
N PRO A 299 17.88 30.14 -9.38
CA PRO A 299 17.04 31.27 -9.04
C PRO A 299 15.58 30.94 -9.34
N GLY A 300 14.69 31.32 -8.43
CA GLY A 300 13.26 31.23 -8.65
C GLY A 300 12.46 31.26 -7.36
N SER A 301 11.17 31.57 -7.49
CA SER A 301 10.23 31.36 -6.40
C SER A 301 10.13 29.86 -6.07
N ARG A 302 9.76 29.53 -4.82
CA ARG A 302 9.51 28.14 -4.37
C ARG A 302 8.57 27.37 -5.30
N ALA A 303 7.66 28.04 -6.00
CA ALA A 303 6.78 27.45 -6.99
C ALA A 303 7.53 26.99 -8.26
N ALA A 304 8.53 27.73 -8.73
CA ALA A 304 9.36 27.36 -9.87
C ALA A 304 10.27 26.16 -9.54
N GLN A 305 10.85 26.13 -8.34
CA GLN A 305 11.65 25.01 -7.85
C GLN A 305 10.82 23.71 -7.76
N LEU A 306 9.58 23.79 -7.28
CA LEU A 306 8.66 22.64 -7.21
C LEU A 306 8.20 22.19 -8.60
N ARG A 307 7.95 23.11 -9.53
CA ARG A 307 7.62 22.77 -10.92
C ARG A 307 8.78 22.07 -11.62
N TRP A 308 10.01 22.53 -11.40
CA TRP A 308 11.20 21.88 -11.94
C TRP A 308 11.38 20.47 -11.38
N LEU A 309 11.25 20.30 -10.06
CA LEU A 309 11.27 18.99 -9.40
C LEU A 309 10.20 18.06 -9.94
N HIS A 310 8.98 18.57 -10.12
CA HIS A 310 7.87 17.80 -10.68
C HIS A 310 8.13 17.42 -12.14
N ALA A 311 8.73 18.32 -12.94
CA ALA A 311 9.11 18.02 -14.32
C ALA A 311 10.23 16.97 -14.39
N CYS A 312 11.23 17.02 -13.50
CA CYS A 312 12.27 16.00 -13.43
C CYS A 312 11.74 14.65 -12.96
N ASP A 313 10.77 14.63 -12.05
CA ASP A 313 10.08 13.42 -11.58
C ASP A 313 9.17 12.83 -12.67
N GLU A 314 8.37 13.67 -13.34
CA GLU A 314 7.51 13.28 -14.46
C GLU A 314 8.30 12.71 -15.65
N LEU A 315 9.51 13.23 -15.89
CA LEU A 315 10.38 12.79 -16.97
C LEU A 315 11.35 11.67 -16.53
N GLN A 316 11.30 11.21 -15.28
CA GLN A 316 12.22 10.23 -14.68
C GLN A 316 13.71 10.60 -14.82
N LEU A 317 14.01 11.89 -14.94
CA LEU A 317 15.36 12.41 -15.15
C LEU A 317 16.18 12.49 -13.86
N LEU A 318 15.57 12.27 -12.69
CA LEU A 318 16.24 12.38 -11.39
C LEU A 318 17.42 11.41 -11.21
N GLU A 319 17.49 10.34 -12.01
CA GLU A 319 18.52 9.30 -11.91
C GLU A 319 19.57 9.34 -13.04
N ASP A 320 19.44 10.23 -14.02
CA ASP A 320 20.29 10.23 -15.22
C ASP A 320 21.33 11.38 -15.18
N GLU A 321 22.57 11.13 -15.62
CA GLU A 321 23.54 12.20 -15.94
C GLU A 321 22.94 13.18 -16.97
N PHE A 322 21.92 12.72 -17.72
CA PHE A 322 21.11 13.54 -18.60
C PHE A 322 20.32 14.65 -17.89
N ALA A 323 19.93 14.56 -16.61
CA ALA A 323 19.35 15.71 -15.90
C ALA A 323 20.37 16.85 -15.73
N GLN A 324 21.64 16.51 -15.51
CA GLN A 324 22.72 17.47 -15.54
C GLN A 324 22.95 17.99 -16.97
N ALA A 325 22.86 17.15 -18.00
CA ALA A 325 23.06 17.54 -19.39
C ALA A 325 21.91 18.38 -19.99
N VAL A 326 20.65 18.13 -19.63
CA VAL A 326 19.48 18.93 -20.01
C VAL A 326 19.55 20.32 -19.38
N TYR A 327 20.20 20.43 -18.22
CA TYR A 327 20.44 21.72 -17.56
C TYR A 327 21.72 22.43 -18.07
N VAL A 328 22.81 21.70 -18.32
CA VAL A 328 24.04 22.22 -18.95
C VAL A 328 23.78 22.60 -20.42
N GLY A 329 22.88 21.90 -21.09
CA GLY A 329 22.43 22.11 -22.48
C GLY A 329 21.52 23.31 -22.69
N LEU A 330 21.12 24.03 -21.63
CA LEU A 330 20.58 25.40 -21.74
C LEU A 330 21.67 26.43 -22.11
N ARG A 331 22.88 25.97 -22.42
CA ARG A 331 23.86 26.68 -23.24
C ARG A 331 24.50 25.74 -24.27
N VAL A 332 23.85 25.59 -25.42
CA VAL A 332 24.50 25.84 -26.71
C VAL A 332 23.67 26.87 -27.46
#